data_AF-C7J1W1-F1
#
_entry.id   AF-C7J1W1-F1
#
_cell.length_a   1.000
_cell.length_b   1.000
_cell.length_c   1.000
_cell.angle_alpha   90.00
_cell.angle_beta   90.00
_cell.angle_gamma   90.00
#
_symmetry.space_group_name_H-M   'P 1'
#
loop_
_entity.id
_entity.type
_entity.pdbx_description
1 polymer ?
#
loop_
_entity_poly.entity_id
_entity_poly.type
_entity_poly.pdbx_seq_one_letter_code
_entity_poly.pdbx_strand_id
1 'polypeptide(L)' 'AAACPSCLTYVLIAEADPRCPRCAGNVPPLAGKPREASAGAGDGSGKKPKIDLNAAADDTE' A
#
# COMPACT_ATOMS: atom_id res chain seq x y z
N ALA A 1 2.23 -5.39 -8.97
CA ALA A 1 0.77 -5.19 -9.01
C ALA A 1 0.46 -3.82 -8.41
N ALA A 2 -0.48 -3.07 -8.97
CA ALA A 2 -0.95 -1.82 -8.38
C ALA A 2 -2.46 -1.69 -8.53
N ALA A 3 -3.07 -0.85 -7.70
CA ALA A 3 -4.49 -0.56 -7.76
C ALA A 3 -4.72 0.63 -8.71
N CYS A 4 -5.54 0.43 -9.74
CA CYS A 4 -5.90 1.52 -10.63
C CYS A 4 -6.95 2.42 -9.95
N PRO A 5 -6.69 3.73 -9.76
CA PRO A 5 -7.64 4.64 -9.09
C PRO A 5 -8.91 4.87 -9.91
N SER A 6 -8.85 4.70 -11.24
CA SER A 6 -10.03 4.88 -12.11
C SER A 6 -10.94 3.66 -12.15
N CYS A 7 -10.36 2.45 -12.20
CA CYS A 7 -11.13 1.20 -12.28
C CYS A 7 -11.46 0.59 -10.92
N LEU A 8 -10.82 1.05 -9.84
CA LEU A 8 -10.89 0.47 -8.50
C LEU A 8 -10.52 -1.02 -8.47
N THR A 9 -9.57 -1.41 -9.33
CA THR A 9 -9.18 -2.82 -9.52
C THR A 9 -7.67 -3.00 -9.47
N TYR A 10 -7.23 -4.13 -8.92
CA TYR A 10 -5.83 -4.54 -8.99
C TYR A 10 -5.46 -5.00 -10.40
N VAL A 11 -4.34 -4.50 -10.91
CA VAL A 11 -3.78 -4.84 -12.21
C VAL A 11 -2.27 -5.07 -12.10
N LEU A 12 -1.75 -5.89 -13.01
CA LEU A 12 -0.32 -6.00 -13.24
C LEU A 12 0.08 -4.95 -14.26
N ILE A 13 1.08 -4.15 -13.92
CA ILE A 13 1.55 -3.02 -14.71
C ILE A 13 3.06 -3.20 -14.85
N ALA A 14 3.56 -2.94 -16.05
CA ALA A 14 4.99 -3.01 -16.34
C ALA A 14 5.70 -1.79 -15.73
N GLU A 15 6.94 -1.96 -15.30
CA GLU A 15 7.75 -0.85 -14.77
C GLU A 15 7.94 0.27 -15.81
N ALA A 16 7.98 -0.08 -17.10
CA ALA A 16 8.19 0.85 -18.20
C ALA A 16 6.95 1.69 -18.59
N ASP A 17 5.73 1.22 -18.29
CA ASP A 17 4.49 1.91 -18.65
C ASP A 17 3.47 1.82 -17.50
N PRO A 18 3.31 2.88 -16.69
CA PRO A 18 2.45 2.88 -15.52
C PRO A 18 0.94 2.91 -15.83
N ARG A 19 0.53 2.66 -17.09
CA ARG A 19 -0.88 2.73 -17.49
C ARG A 19 -1.65 1.46 -17.16
N CYS A 20 -2.93 1.64 -16.80
CA CYS A 20 -3.86 0.55 -16.56
C CYS A 20 -4.22 -0.15 -17.88
N PRO A 21 -4.07 -1.48 -17.99
CA PRO A 21 -4.40 -2.22 -19.22
C PRO A 21 -5.90 -2.27 -19.53
N ARG A 22 -6.77 -1.84 -18.60
CA ARG A 22 -8.24 -1.86 -18.79
C ARG A 22 -8.79 -0.53 -19.31
N CYS A 23 -8.29 0.59 -18.79
CA CYS A 23 -8.84 1.92 -19.06
C CYS A 23 -7.81 2.93 -19.54
N ALA A 24 -6.54 2.55 -19.68
CA ALA A 24 -5.41 3.42 -20.00
C ALA A 24 -5.13 4.58 -19.01
N GLY A 25 -5.84 4.63 -17.87
CA GLY A 25 -5.57 5.61 -16.80
C GLY A 25 -4.20 5.42 -16.15
N ASN A 26 -3.57 6.50 -15.69
CA ASN A 26 -2.28 6.47 -15.01
C ASN A 26 -2.42 5.77 -13.64
N VAL A 27 -1.55 4.80 -13.36
CA VAL A 27 -1.54 4.07 -12.10
C VAL A 27 -0.24 4.40 -11.36
N PRO A 28 -0.33 5.12 -10.22
CA PRO A 28 0.85 5.43 -9.43
C PRO A 28 1.56 4.15 -8.99
N PRO A 29 2.91 4.11 -9.03
CA PRO A 29 3.64 3.01 -8.44
C PRO A 29 3.29 2.93 -6.96
N LEU A 30 2.97 1.74 -6.46
CA LEU A 30 2.88 1.53 -5.02
C LEU A 30 4.26 1.84 -4.47
N ALA A 31 4.38 2.87 -3.63
CA ALA A 31 5.63 3.16 -2.92
C ALA A 31 6.08 1.86 -2.25
N GLY A 32 7.14 1.26 -2.81
CA GLY A 32 7.66 -0.02 -2.38
C GLY A 32 8.24 0.16 -0.99
N LYS A 33 7.44 -0.05 0.05
CA LYS A 33 8.01 -0.31 1.36
C LYS A 33 8.79 -1.62 1.23
N PRO A 34 10.06 -1.70 1.65
CA PRO A 34 10.77 -2.97 1.68
C PRO A 34 9.88 -3.96 2.42
N ARG A 35 9.87 -5.20 1.93
CA ARG A 35 8.98 -6.28 2.35
C ARG A 35 9.19 -6.72 3.81
N GLU A 36 9.90 -5.91 4.59
CA GLU A 36 10.19 -6.04 6.03
C GLU A 36 9.00 -5.66 6.92
N ALA A 37 7.93 -5.04 6.38
CA ALA A 37 6.72 -4.72 7.15
C ALA A 37 5.59 -5.77 7.04
N SER A 38 5.80 -6.90 6.35
CA SER A 38 4.77 -7.95 6.23
C SER A 38 5.31 -9.39 6.20
N ALA A 39 6.53 -9.61 6.70
CA ALA A 39 6.96 -10.91 7.17
C ALA A 39 6.56 -11.05 8.64
N GLY A 40 5.60 -11.92 8.97
CA GLY A 40 5.44 -12.42 10.34
C GLY A 40 4.10 -12.17 11.03
N ALA A 41 2.99 -12.62 10.45
CA ALA A 41 2.06 -13.40 11.27
C ALA A 41 2.65 -14.82 11.36
N GLY A 42 3.72 -14.98 12.14
CA GLY A 42 4.48 -16.24 12.23
C GLY A 42 5.84 -16.06 12.92
N ASP A 43 5.99 -16.78 14.03
CA ASP A 43 7.22 -17.11 14.77
C ASP A 43 7.98 -16.02 15.58
N GLY A 44 7.74 -16.01 16.90
CA GLY A 44 8.85 -16.37 17.79
C GLY A 44 9.68 -15.29 18.51
N SER A 45 9.23 -14.04 18.67
CA SER A 45 9.86 -13.13 19.66
C SER A 45 8.84 -12.18 20.30
N GLY A 46 8.68 -12.30 21.62
CA GLY A 46 7.58 -11.76 22.43
C GLY A 46 7.45 -10.24 22.59
N LYS A 47 7.79 -9.44 21.59
CA LYS A 47 7.49 -7.99 21.57
C LYS A 47 6.19 -7.77 20.80
N LYS A 48 5.12 -7.42 21.52
CA LYS A 48 3.84 -7.02 20.92
C LYS A 48 4.08 -5.78 20.04
N PRO A 49 3.83 -5.84 18.71
CA PRO A 49 3.92 -4.65 17.88
C PRO A 49 2.85 -3.65 18.35
N LYS A 50 3.27 -2.43 18.69
CA LYS A 50 2.35 -1.32 18.98
C LYS A 50 2.22 -0.50 17.70
N ILE A 51 1.01 -0.45 17.15
CA ILE A 51 0.68 0.39 16.00
C ILE A 51 0.25 1.74 16.55
N ASP A 52 0.98 2.78 16.21
CA ASP A 52 0.61 4.17 16.51
C ASP A 52 -0.03 4.77 15.25
N LEU A 53 -1.31 5.16 15.35
CA LEU A 53 -1.99 5.87 14.28
C LEU A 53 -1.84 7.37 14.56
N ASN A 54 -1.04 8.04 13.74
CA ASN A 54 -0.84 9.50 13.78
C ASN A 54 -2.09 10.23 13.24
N ALA A 55 -3.22 10.04 13.90
CA ALA A 55 -4.39 10.87 13.68
C ALA A 55 -4.05 12.27 14.20
N ALA A 56 -4.32 13.31 13.40
CA ALA A 56 -4.32 14.66 13.93
C ALA A 56 -5.29 14.66 15.13
N ALA A 57 -4.80 15.09 16.30
CA ALA A 57 -5.70 15.34 17.42
C ALA A 57 -6.67 16.42 16.95
N ASP A 58 -7.94 16.10 16.92
CA ASP A 58 -8.99 17.07 16.68
C ASP A 58 -9.11 17.89 17.96
N ASP A 59 -8.46 19.07 18.01
CA ASP A 59 -8.64 20.07 19.07
C ASP A 59 -10.06 20.67 18.94
N THR A 60 -11.07 19.89 19.33
CA THR A 60 -12.43 20.38 19.53
C THR A 60 -12.64 20.69 21.01
N GLU A 61 -12.63 21.99 21.30
CA GLU A 61 -13.15 22.76 22.46
C GLU A 61 -12.56 22.58 23.88
#